data_AF-A0AAP3H4F9-F1
#
_entry.id   AF-A0AAP3H4F9-F1
#
_cell.length_a   1.000
_cell.length_b   1.000
_cell.length_c   1.000
_cell.angle_alpha   90.00
_cell.angle_beta   90.00
_cell.angle_gamma   90.00
#
_symmetry.space_group_name_H-M   'P 1'
#
loop_
_entity.id
_entity.type
_entity.pdbx_description
1 polymer ?
#
loop_
_entity_poly.entity_id
_entity_poly.type
_entity_poly.pdbx_seq_one_letter_code
_entity_poly.pdbx_strand_id
1 'polypeptide(L)'
;MNTTISTAIAEVLTEVLERPVTDLRPEMRFDRDFDLDSYMFVQFLLGLEDKLPGLRFDPETIGQAGFNTMENLVQHVEASLARAEQAHA
;
A
#
# COMPACT_ATOMS: atom_id res chain seq x y z
N MET A 1 -9.14 -0.14 11.29
CA MET A 1 -8.59 -0.54 9.99
C MET A 1 -9.67 -0.41 8.95
N ASN A 2 -9.44 0.40 7.93
CA ASN A 2 -10.34 0.53 6.80
C ASN A 2 -10.26 -0.75 5.95
N THR A 3 -11.30 -1.57 6.03
CA THR A 3 -11.32 -2.93 5.45
C THR A 3 -11.10 -2.90 3.94
N THR A 4 -11.61 -1.88 3.25
CA THR A 4 -11.44 -1.71 1.80
C THR A 4 -9.98 -1.55 1.40
N ILE A 5 -9.21 -0.73 2.12
CA ILE A 5 -7.79 -0.50 1.83
C ILE A 5 -6.98 -1.76 2.11
N SER A 6 -7.29 -2.45 3.21
CA SER A 6 -6.62 -3.71 3.56
C SER A 6 -6.87 -4.80 2.51
N THR A 7 -8.09 -4.88 1.99
CA THR A 7 -8.44 -5.79 0.89
C THR A 7 -7.67 -5.45 -0.38
N ALA A 8 -7.66 -4.18 -0.80
CA ALA A 8 -6.92 -3.76 -1.99
C ALA A 8 -5.41 -4.08 -1.87
N ILE A 9 -4.82 -3.85 -0.69
CA ILE A 9 -3.43 -4.23 -0.42
C ILE A 9 -3.23 -5.74 -0.55
N ALA A 10 -4.10 -6.57 0.05
CA ALA A 10 -3.99 -8.03 -0.06
C ALA A 10 -4.10 -8.52 -1.50
N GLU A 11 -4.99 -7.93 -2.30
CA GLU A 11 -5.14 -8.26 -3.71
C GLU A 11 -3.87 -7.95 -4.50
N VAL A 12 -3.34 -6.73 -4.40
CA VAL A 12 -2.13 -6.35 -5.15
C VAL A 12 -0.92 -7.14 -4.67
N LEU A 13 -0.78 -7.40 -3.36
CA LEU A 13 0.27 -8.29 -2.86
C LEU A 13 0.16 -9.70 -3.42
N THR A 14 -1.07 -10.21 -3.57
CA THR A 14 -1.32 -11.54 -4.14
C THR A 14 -0.91 -11.59 -5.62
N GLU A 15 -1.15 -10.50 -6.36
CA GLU A 15 -0.74 -10.36 -7.76
C GLU A 15 0.78 -10.25 -7.89
N VAL A 16 1.44 -9.43 -7.07
CA VAL A 16 2.89 -9.20 -7.14
C VAL A 16 3.71 -10.38 -6.64
N LEU A 17 3.27 -11.02 -5.55
CA LEU A 17 3.98 -12.16 -4.96
C LEU A 17 3.59 -13.50 -5.58
N GLU A 18 2.63 -13.49 -6.52
CA GLU A 18 2.07 -14.68 -7.17
C GLU A 18 1.61 -15.76 -6.17
N ARG A 19 1.21 -15.34 -4.96
CA ARG A 19 0.78 -16.22 -3.87
C ARG A 19 -0.32 -15.57 -3.04
N PRO A 20 -1.30 -16.34 -2.54
CA PRO A 20 -2.40 -15.78 -1.77
C PRO A 20 -1.89 -15.15 -0.47
N VAL A 21 -2.09 -13.84 -0.33
CA VAL A 21 -1.82 -13.12 0.91
C VAL A 21 -3.13 -12.99 1.68
N THR A 22 -3.17 -13.66 2.83
CA THR A 22 -4.29 -13.64 3.77
C THR A 22 -3.75 -13.35 5.17
N ASP A 23 -4.55 -12.73 6.03
CA ASP A 23 -4.16 -12.35 7.40
C ASP A 23 -3.14 -11.19 7.51
N LEU A 24 -3.45 -10.06 6.86
CA LEU A 24 -2.64 -8.84 7.00
C LEU A 24 -2.77 -8.24 8.40
N ARG A 25 -1.63 -8.00 9.05
CA ARG A 25 -1.55 -7.34 10.37
C ARG A 25 -0.86 -5.98 10.24
N PRO A 26 -1.25 -4.97 11.04
CA PRO A 26 -0.67 -3.62 10.96
C PRO A 26 0.84 -3.59 11.23
N GLU A 27 1.32 -4.49 12.08
CA GLU A 27 2.73 -4.62 12.48
C GLU A 27 3.61 -5.31 11.43
N MET A 28 3.01 -5.92 10.39
CA MET A 28 3.74 -6.64 9.36
C MET A 28 4.56 -5.70 8.50
N ARG A 29 5.73 -6.19 8.09
CA ARG A 29 6.67 -5.48 7.25
C ARG A 29 6.74 -6.08 5.86
N PHE A 30 6.57 -5.25 4.84
CA PHE A 30 6.64 -5.65 3.44
C PHE A 30 7.99 -6.28 3.09
N ASP A 31 9.09 -5.63 3.48
CA ASP A 31 10.45 -6.10 3.21
C ASP A 31 10.77 -7.45 3.88
N ARG A 32 10.22 -7.68 5.09
CA ARG A 32 10.69 -8.74 5.98
C ARG A 32 9.76 -9.93 6.11
N ASP A 33 8.45 -9.67 6.06
CA ASP A 33 7.40 -10.68 6.21
C ASP A 33 6.98 -11.23 4.83
N PHE A 34 6.91 -10.34 3.84
CA PHE A 34 6.49 -10.68 2.48
C PHE A 34 7.64 -10.87 1.49
N ASP A 35 8.88 -10.60 1.90
CA ASP A 35 10.08 -10.63 1.06
C ASP A 35 9.96 -9.66 -0.12
N LEU A 36 9.38 -8.47 0.10
CA LEU A 36 9.25 -7.45 -0.94
C LEU A 36 10.58 -6.75 -1.20
N ASP A 37 11.19 -7.06 -2.34
CA ASP A 37 12.31 -6.30 -2.90
C ASP A 37 11.92 -4.89 -3.33
N SER A 38 12.89 -3.98 -3.45
CA SER A 38 12.68 -2.60 -3.92
C SER A 38 11.95 -2.52 -5.26
N TYR A 39 12.19 -3.47 -6.16
CA TYR A 39 11.48 -3.54 -7.44
C TYR A 39 10.02 -3.96 -7.27
N MET A 40 9.78 -5.04 -6.52
CA MET A 40 8.42 -5.53 -6.25
C MET A 40 7.61 -4.53 -5.44
N PHE A 41 8.25 -3.79 -4.53
CA PHE A 41 7.62 -2.72 -3.77
C PHE A 41 7.08 -1.62 -4.69
N VAL A 42 7.86 -1.20 -5.68
CA VAL A 42 7.39 -0.21 -6.67
C VAL A 42 6.24 -0.77 -7.51
N GLN A 43 6.31 -2.03 -7.95
CA GLN A 43 5.19 -2.69 -8.67
C GLN A 43 3.93 -2.77 -7.82
N PHE A 44 4.07 -3.08 -6.54
CA PHE A 44 2.97 -3.13 -5.58
C PHE A 44 2.32 -1.76 -5.38
N LEU A 45 3.11 -0.69 -5.26
CA LEU A 45 2.57 0.66 -5.16
C LEU A 45 1.82 1.09 -6.43
N LEU A 46 2.38 0.80 -7.61
CA LEU A 46 1.74 1.07 -8.90
C LEU A 46 0.41 0.33 -9.03
N GLY A 47 0.35 -0.95 -8.63
CA GLY A 47 -0.89 -1.72 -8.62
C GLY A 47 -1.93 -1.16 -7.67
N LEU A 48 -1.52 -0.64 -6.51
CA LEU A 48 -2.42 0.03 -5.58
C LEU A 48 -3.01 1.32 -6.16
N GLU A 49 -2.21 2.13 -6.84
CA GLU A 49 -2.70 3.35 -7.52
C GLU A 49 -3.70 3.03 -8.64
N ASP A 50 -3.54 1.90 -9.32
CA ASP A 50 -4.49 1.44 -10.33
C ASP A 50 -5.82 1.01 -9.71
N LYS A 51 -5.78 0.30 -8.58
CA LYS A 51 -6.97 -0.19 -7.86
C LYS A 51 -7.72 0.92 -7.12
N LEU A 52 -7.01 1.92 -6.59
CA LEU A 52 -7.57 2.97 -5.75
C LEU A 52 -7.55 4.32 -6.48
N PRO A 53 -8.67 4.72 -7.12
CA PRO A 53 -8.73 5.97 -7.85
C PRO A 53 -8.52 7.16 -6.90
N GLY A 54 -7.57 8.03 -7.23
CA GLY A 54 -7.19 9.17 -6.40
C GLY A 54 -6.00 8.90 -5.46
N LEU A 55 -5.53 7.66 -5.36
CA LEU A 55 -4.28 7.35 -4.69
C LEU A 55 -3.09 7.73 -5.57
N ARG A 56 -2.11 8.41 -4.96
CA ARG A 56 -0.82 8.76 -5.56
C ARG A 56 0.26 8.53 -4.52
N PHE A 57 1.34 7.87 -4.93
CA PHE A 57 2.53 7.72 -4.09
C PHE A 57 3.65 8.61 -4.58
N ASP A 58 4.13 9.49 -3.70
CA ASP A 58 5.29 10.32 -4.01
C ASP A 58 6.60 9.56 -3.73
N PRO A 59 7.59 9.60 -4.65
CA PRO A 59 8.87 8.90 -4.47
C PRO A 59 9.63 9.32 -3.22
N GLU A 60 9.44 10.57 -2.78
CA GLU A 60 9.96 11.09 -1.52
C GLU A 60 9.35 10.41 -0.28
N THR A 61 8.07 10.06 -0.32
CA THR A 61 7.37 9.34 0.77
C THR A 61 7.80 7.88 0.79
N ILE A 62 7.91 7.25 -0.37
CA ILE A 62 8.35 5.85 -0.55
C ILE A 62 9.76 5.65 0.05
N GLY A 63 10.64 6.64 -0.11
CA GLY A 63 12.00 6.61 0.41
C GLY A 63 12.13 6.84 1.92
N GLN A 64 11.04 7.19 2.63
CA GLN A 64 11.12 7.43 4.07
C GLN A 64 11.23 6.11 4.85
N ALA A 65 12.21 6.06 5.76
CA ALA A 65 12.41 4.94 6.68
C ALA A 65 11.18 4.77 7.59
N GLY A 66 10.26 3.90 7.19
CA GLY A 66 8.99 3.68 7.89
C GLY A 66 7.86 3.22 6.96
N PHE A 67 7.95 3.50 5.66
CA PHE A 67 6.92 3.13 4.67
C PHE A 67 6.78 1.63 4.43
N ASN A 68 7.69 0.82 4.99
CA ASN A 68 7.71 -0.64 4.86
C ASN A 68 6.77 -1.37 5.82
N THR A 69 5.92 -0.68 6.59
CA THR A 69 4.95 -1.31 7.50
C THR A 69 3.53 -1.17 6.96
N MET A 70 2.72 -2.20 7.19
CA MET A 70 1.31 -2.20 6.77
C MET A 70 0.53 -1.02 7.37
N GLU A 71 0.76 -0.72 8.66
CA GLU A 71 0.12 0.42 9.31
C GLU A 71 0.42 1.75 8.62
N ASN A 72 1.70 2.07 8.39
CA ASN A 72 2.08 3.33 7.75
C ASN A 72 1.53 3.44 6.32
N LEU A 73 1.52 2.33 5.57
CA LEU A 73 0.94 2.32 4.23
C LEU A 73 -0.55 2.63 4.27
N VAL A 74 -1.31 1.94 5.13
CA VAL A 74 -2.76 2.18 5.26
C VAL A 74 -3.03 3.62 5.65
N GLN A 75 -2.32 4.15 6.65
CA GLN A 75 -2.46 5.54 7.08
C GLN A 75 -2.15 6.54 5.95
N HIS A 76 -1.12 6.27 5.15
CA HIS A 76 -0.77 7.11 4.02
C HIS A 76 -1.85 7.06 2.93
N VAL A 77 -2.33 5.87 2.58
CA VAL A 77 -3.41 5.69 1.60
C VAL A 77 -4.68 6.42 2.06
N GLU A 78 -5.06 6.28 3.33
CA GLU A 78 -6.21 6.99 3.91
C GLU A 78 -6.05 8.51 3.81
N ALA A 79 -4.88 9.04 4.16
CA ALA A 79 -4.61 10.47 4.08
C ALA A 79 -4.62 10.98 2.62
N SER A 80 -4.06 10.22 1.68
CA SER A 80 -4.03 10.58 0.27
C SER A 80 -5.42 10.59 -0.34
N LEU A 81 -6.24 9.57 -0.07
CA LEU A 81 -7.63 9.51 -0.54
C LEU A 81 -8.45 10.65 0.06
N ALA A 82 -8.35 10.91 1.37
CA ALA A 82 -9.06 12.01 2.01
C ALA A 82 -8.70 13.38 1.43
N ARG A 83 -7.44 13.56 1.00
CA ARG A 83 -6.97 14.79 0.37
C ARG A 83 -7.41 14.89 -1.10
N ALA A 84 -7.49 13.77 -1.81
CA ALA A 84 -8.04 13.70 -3.16
C ALA A 84 -9.53 14.04 -3.19
N GLU A 85 -10.32 13.57 -2.22
CA GLU A 85 -11.74 13.94 -2.09
C GLU A 85 -11.92 15.44 -1.81
N GLN A 86 -11.09 16.02 -0.94
CA GLN A 86 -11.13 17.46 -0.62
C GLN A 86 -10.70 18.34 -1.80
N ALA A 87 -9.79 17.87 -2.66
CA ALA A 87 -9.36 18.61 -3.85
C ALA A 87 -10.43 18.64 -4.95
N HIS A 88 -11.44 17.77 -4.88
CA HIS A 88 -12.54 17.68 -5.84
C HIS A 88 -13.84 18.37 -5.35
N ALA A 89 -13.83 18.98 -4.17
CA ALA A 89 -14.95 19.74 -3.58
C ALA A 89 -14.81 21.25 -3.86
#